data_AF-A0A2M6W2W9-F1
#
_entry.id   AF-A0A2M6W2W9-F1
#
_cell.length_a   1.000
_cell.length_b   1.000
_cell.length_c   1.000
_cell.angle_alpha   90.00
_cell.angle_beta   90.00
_cell.angle_gamma   90.00
#
_symmetry.space_group_name_H-M   'P 1'
#
loop_
_entity.id
_entity.type
_entity.pdbx_description
1 polymer ?
#
loop_
_entity_poly.entity_id
_entity_poly.type
_entity_poly.pdbx_seq_one_letter_code
_entity_poly.pdbx_strand_id
1 'polypeptide(L)'
;MKKTTLGLGALVLGLGIISASAGTALAYRGDPAVMGPDYSAERHEAMTKAFENKDYDAWKNLMTNRNRVVQVINKDNFAKFAEAHALAKQGKTAEAQKIRQELGLGLHNGSGKALGKMGMGRGINR
;
A
#
# COMPACT_ATOMS: atom_id res chain seq x y z
N MET A 1 -13.30 -80.40 24.78
CA MET A 1 -12.95 -80.48 23.35
C MET A 1 -12.39 -79.14 22.89
N LYS A 2 -11.43 -79.20 21.96
CA LYS A 2 -10.59 -78.11 21.42
C LYS A 2 -11.42 -76.98 20.79
N LYS A 3 -10.89 -75.75 20.77
CA LYS A 3 -10.62 -74.95 19.54
C LYS A 3 -10.01 -73.57 19.88
N THR A 4 -8.82 -73.39 19.31
CA THR A 4 -8.01 -72.17 19.14
C THR A 4 -8.70 -71.12 18.28
N THR A 5 -8.42 -69.82 18.52
CA THR A 5 -8.25 -68.82 17.44
C THR A 5 -7.54 -67.56 17.94
N LEU A 6 -6.32 -67.36 17.44
CA LEU A 6 -5.68 -66.04 17.33
C LEU A 6 -6.49 -65.18 16.34
N GLY A 7 -6.62 -63.88 16.62
CA GLY A 7 -7.15 -62.90 15.67
C GLY A 7 -6.38 -61.59 15.79
N LEU A 8 -5.68 -61.24 14.71
CA LEU A 8 -4.84 -60.05 14.57
C LEU A 8 -5.64 -58.75 14.75
N GLY A 9 -5.26 -57.94 15.72
CA GLY A 9 -5.65 -56.53 15.80
C GLY A 9 -4.69 -55.66 14.99
N ALA A 10 -4.90 -55.56 13.67
CA ALA A 10 -4.26 -54.54 12.84
C ALA A 10 -5.04 -53.22 13.03
N LEU A 11 -4.56 -52.34 13.91
CA LEU A 11 -5.07 -50.98 14.03
C LEU A 11 -4.18 -50.06 13.18
N VAL A 12 -4.71 -49.65 12.03
CA VAL A 12 -4.04 -48.77 11.05
C VAL A 12 -3.70 -47.43 11.71
N LEU A 13 -2.41 -47.14 11.80
CA LEU A 13 -1.87 -45.86 12.26
C LEU A 13 -2.20 -44.75 11.25
N GLY A 14 -2.92 -43.74 11.74
CA GLY A 14 -2.47 -42.35 11.65
C GLY A 14 -2.60 -41.63 10.31
N LEU A 15 -3.72 -40.93 10.17
CA LEU A 15 -3.83 -39.52 9.73
C LEU A 15 -2.99 -39.10 8.51
N GLY A 16 -3.70 -38.94 7.39
CA GLY A 16 -3.20 -38.37 6.15
C GLY A 16 -2.54 -37.01 6.36
N ILE A 17 -1.31 -36.89 5.88
CA ILE A 17 -0.61 -35.63 5.73
C ILE A 17 -1.27 -34.89 4.56
N ILE A 18 -2.24 -34.01 4.86
CA ILE A 18 -2.69 -33.00 3.91
C ILE A 18 -1.59 -31.94 3.87
N SER A 19 -0.66 -32.08 2.94
CA SER A 19 0.30 -31.03 2.60
C SER A 19 -0.44 -29.88 1.94
N ALA A 20 -0.79 -28.86 2.72
CA ALA A 20 -1.30 -27.60 2.20
C ALA A 20 -0.20 -26.93 1.36
N SER A 21 -0.27 -27.08 0.04
CA SER A 21 0.55 -26.30 -0.89
C SER A 21 0.05 -24.85 -0.86
N ALA A 22 0.69 -24.03 -0.03
CA ALA A 22 0.53 -22.59 -0.10
C ALA A 22 1.10 -22.10 -1.45
N GLY A 23 0.23 -21.91 -2.45
CA GLY A 23 0.61 -21.33 -3.72
C GLY A 23 1.23 -19.95 -3.50
N THR A 24 2.41 -19.72 -4.07
CA THR A 24 3.06 -18.41 -4.03
C THR A 24 2.24 -17.43 -4.87
N ALA A 25 1.57 -16.49 -4.20
CA ALA A 25 0.93 -15.38 -4.89
C ALA A 25 2.03 -14.48 -5.49
N LEU A 26 2.17 -14.48 -6.81
CA LEU A 26 3.03 -13.53 -7.51
C LEU A 26 2.31 -12.17 -7.56
N ALA A 27 2.58 -11.32 -6.59
CA ALA A 27 2.17 -9.92 -6.67
C ALA A 27 3.08 -9.19 -7.65
N TYR A 28 2.50 -8.63 -8.71
CA TYR A 28 3.23 -7.77 -9.64
C TYR A 28 3.86 -6.60 -8.87
N ARG A 29 5.18 -6.61 -8.78
CA ARG A 29 6.01 -5.55 -8.21
C ARG A 29 6.21 -4.52 -9.32
N GLY A 30 5.32 -3.52 -9.38
CA GLY A 30 5.30 -2.54 -10.48
C GLY A 30 6.67 -1.94 -10.82
N ASP A 31 6.83 -1.51 -12.08
CA ASP A 31 8.07 -0.93 -12.58
C ASP A 31 8.23 0.53 -12.07
N PRO A 32 9.28 0.83 -11.29
CA PRO A 32 9.53 2.18 -10.77
C PRO A 32 9.89 3.21 -11.86
N ALA A 33 10.23 2.77 -13.08
CA ALA A 33 10.48 3.65 -14.21
C ALA A 33 9.18 4.14 -14.88
N VAL A 34 8.05 3.47 -14.62
CA VAL A 34 6.75 3.85 -15.19
C VAL A 34 6.19 5.06 -14.43
N MET A 35 6.14 6.19 -15.13
CA MET A 35 5.58 7.44 -14.62
C MET A 35 4.06 7.46 -14.79
N GLY A 36 3.35 8.03 -13.82
CA GLY A 36 1.89 8.15 -13.89
C GLY A 36 1.43 9.15 -14.96
N PRO A 37 0.15 9.10 -15.37
CA PRO A 37 -0.40 9.99 -16.41
C PRO A 37 -0.31 11.49 -16.06
N ASP A 38 -0.20 11.82 -14.78
CA ASP A 38 -0.08 13.21 -14.28
C ASP A 38 1.39 13.68 -14.11
N TYR A 39 2.37 12.91 -14.59
CA TYR A 39 3.79 13.28 -14.51
C TYR A 39 4.21 14.14 -15.70
N SER A 40 4.86 15.28 -15.40
CA SER A 40 5.77 15.98 -16.31
C SER A 40 7.03 16.38 -15.54
N ALA A 41 8.16 16.53 -16.25
CA ALA A 41 9.43 16.92 -15.64
C ALA A 41 9.34 18.32 -15.00
N GLU A 42 8.67 19.25 -15.69
CA GLU A 42 8.49 20.63 -15.23
C GLU A 42 7.65 20.67 -13.94
N ARG A 43 6.57 19.88 -13.88
CA ARG A 43 5.73 19.77 -12.68
C ARG A 43 6.53 19.18 -11.53
N HIS A 44 7.32 18.13 -11.79
CA HIS A 44 8.14 17.48 -10.77
C HIS A 44 9.18 18.43 -10.16
N GLU A 45 9.86 19.21 -11.01
CA GLU A 45 10.83 20.20 -10.56
C GLU A 45 10.16 21.33 -9.76
N ALA A 46 9.05 21.89 -10.27
CA ALA A 46 8.30 22.92 -9.57
C ALA A 46 7.80 22.44 -8.20
N MET A 47 7.33 21.20 -8.11
CA MET A 47 6.91 20.57 -6.86
C MET A 47 8.08 20.41 -5.88
N THR A 48 9.24 19.97 -6.39
CA THR A 48 10.45 19.82 -5.57
C THR A 48 10.90 21.14 -4.98
N LYS A 49 10.94 22.21 -5.79
CA LYS A 49 11.28 23.56 -5.32
C LYS A 49 10.28 24.06 -4.27
N ALA A 50 8.99 23.81 -4.45
CA ALA A 50 7.98 24.19 -3.46
C ALA A 50 8.23 23.51 -2.10
N PHE A 51 8.63 22.24 -2.09
CA PHE A 51 9.01 21.55 -0.85
C PHE A 51 10.32 22.07 -0.25
N GLU A 52 11.35 22.31 -1.05
CA GLU A 52 12.65 22.81 -0.58
C GLU A 52 12.54 24.21 0.03
N ASN A 53 11.77 25.08 -0.61
CA ASN A 53 11.54 26.46 -0.15
C ASN A 53 10.43 26.57 0.91
N LYS A 54 9.77 25.45 1.25
CA LYS A 54 8.58 25.42 2.12
C LYS A 54 7.49 26.41 1.65
N ASP A 55 7.33 26.55 0.34
CA ASP A 55 6.37 27.44 -0.31
C ASP A 55 5.01 26.75 -0.49
N TYR A 56 4.11 27.01 0.46
CA TYR A 56 2.74 26.48 0.44
C TYR A 56 1.93 26.98 -0.77
N ASP A 57 2.10 28.24 -1.16
CA ASP A 57 1.28 28.85 -2.20
C ASP A 57 1.68 28.29 -3.58
N ALA A 58 2.98 28.14 -3.85
CA ALA A 58 3.49 27.44 -5.02
C ALA A 58 3.02 25.98 -5.05
N TRP A 59 3.13 25.27 -3.93
CA TRP A 59 2.66 23.89 -3.82
C TRP A 59 1.16 23.78 -4.11
N LYS A 60 0.34 24.65 -3.54
CA LYS A 60 -1.12 24.64 -3.71
C LYS A 60 -1.53 24.88 -5.15
N ASN A 61 -0.86 25.78 -5.86
CA ASN A 61 -1.12 26.05 -7.28
C ASN A 61 -0.80 24.83 -8.17
N LEU A 62 0.20 24.02 -7.80
CA LEU A 62 0.53 22.76 -8.49
C LEU A 62 -0.43 21.60 -8.14
N MET A 63 -1.24 21.77 -7.09
CA MET A 63 -2.26 20.82 -6.65
C MET A 63 -3.60 21.18 -7.29
N THR A 64 -3.71 20.92 -8.60
CA THR A 64 -4.93 21.17 -9.41
C THR A 64 -6.09 20.24 -9.03
N ASN A 65 -5.77 19.05 -8.49
CA ASN A 65 -6.74 18.04 -8.11
C ASN A 65 -7.20 18.23 -6.66
N ARG A 66 -8.50 18.10 -6.41
CA ARG A 66 -9.14 18.20 -5.08
C ARG A 66 -8.89 16.96 -4.21
N ASN A 67 -7.62 16.57 -4.09
CA ASN A 67 -7.21 15.44 -3.30
C ASN A 67 -7.29 15.77 -1.80
N ARG A 68 -7.46 14.73 -0.97
CA ARG A 68 -7.48 14.83 0.50
C ARG A 68 -6.28 15.60 1.06
N VAL A 69 -5.12 15.55 0.40
CA VAL A 69 -3.92 16.27 0.83
C VAL A 69 -4.15 17.79 0.86
N VAL A 70 -4.86 18.36 -0.11
CA VAL A 70 -5.14 19.80 -0.18
C VAL A 70 -6.14 20.25 0.90
N GLN A 71 -6.98 19.34 1.39
CA GLN A 71 -7.95 19.63 2.45
C GLN A 71 -7.30 19.64 3.85
N VAL A 72 -6.22 18.89 4.00
CA VAL A 72 -5.55 18.67 5.28
C VAL A 72 -4.35 19.61 5.44
N ILE A 73 -3.66 19.91 4.35
CA ILE A 73 -2.46 20.75 4.36
C ILE A 73 -2.83 22.22 4.15
N ASN A 74 -2.34 23.05 5.07
CA ASN A 74 -2.49 24.48 5.09
C ASN A 74 -1.13 25.16 5.31
N LYS A 75 -1.10 26.48 5.31
CA LYS A 75 0.13 27.27 5.47
C LYS A 75 0.87 26.95 6.78
N ASP A 76 0.13 26.66 7.85
CA ASP A 76 0.69 26.44 9.19
C ASP A 76 1.37 25.08 9.34
N ASN A 77 0.88 24.07 8.62
CA ASN A 77 1.40 22.70 8.71
C ASN A 77 2.25 22.28 7.50
N PHE A 78 2.36 23.11 6.48
CA PHE A 78 3.12 22.81 5.26
C PHE A 78 4.60 22.51 5.54
N ALA A 79 5.22 23.22 6.47
CA ALA A 79 6.63 22.99 6.83
C ALA A 79 6.87 21.55 7.34
N LYS A 80 5.96 21.00 8.14
CA LYS A 80 6.01 19.59 8.59
C LYS A 80 5.78 18.63 7.43
N PHE A 81 4.88 18.98 6.51
CA PHE A 81 4.65 18.16 5.32
C PHE A 81 5.88 18.12 4.40
N ALA A 82 6.58 19.24 4.24
CA ALA A 82 7.84 19.31 3.51
C ALA A 82 8.96 18.49 4.18
N GLU A 83 9.04 18.50 5.50
CA GLU A 83 9.95 17.64 6.26
C GLU A 83 9.67 16.15 6.01
N ALA A 84 8.40 15.73 6.04
CA ALA A 84 8.03 14.36 5.71
C ALA A 84 8.47 13.97 4.28
N HIS A 85 8.37 14.90 3.32
CA HIS A 85 8.86 14.67 1.96
C HIS A 85 10.39 14.53 1.90
N ALA A 86 11.14 15.36 2.65
CA ALA A 86 12.60 15.27 2.73
C ALA A 86 13.05 13.95 3.37
N LEU A 87 12.40 13.51 4.45
CA LEU A 87 12.68 12.22 5.10
C LEU A 87 12.39 11.05 4.16
N ALA A 88 11.29 11.12 3.40
CA ALA A 88 10.97 10.10 2.40
C ALA A 88 12.04 10.03 1.30
N LYS A 89 12.55 11.16 0.81
CA LYS A 89 13.67 11.21 -0.15
C LYS A 89 14.95 10.56 0.39
N GLN A 90 15.19 10.66 1.69
CA GLN A 90 16.32 10.00 2.37
C GLN A 90 16.10 8.51 2.64
N GLY A 91 14.97 7.93 2.23
CA GLY A 91 14.61 6.54 2.53
C GLY A 91 14.07 6.32 3.94
N LYS A 92 13.91 7.38 4.75
CA LYS A 92 13.37 7.33 6.12
C LYS A 92 11.85 7.30 6.11
N THR A 93 11.31 6.25 5.50
CA THR A 93 9.88 6.10 5.23
C THR A 93 9.03 6.01 6.50
N ALA A 94 9.54 5.39 7.57
CA ALA A 94 8.84 5.28 8.86
C ALA A 94 8.65 6.65 9.54
N GLU A 95 9.71 7.48 9.56
CA GLU A 95 9.67 8.82 10.14
C GLU A 95 8.75 9.74 9.33
N ALA A 96 8.89 9.71 8.00
CA ALA A 96 7.99 10.42 7.10
C ALA A 96 6.53 10.00 7.29
N GLN A 97 6.27 8.71 7.49
CA GLN A 97 4.93 8.19 7.71
C GLN A 97 4.35 8.65 9.04
N LYS A 98 5.14 8.73 10.11
CA LYS A 98 4.71 9.25 11.41
C LYS A 98 4.23 10.70 11.28
N ILE A 99 4.99 11.56 10.63
CA ILE A 99 4.58 12.95 10.39
C ILE A 99 3.30 13.02 9.56
N ARG A 100 3.19 12.18 8.50
CA ARG A 100 1.97 12.11 7.69
C ARG A 100 0.77 11.64 8.51
N GLN A 101 0.94 10.70 9.44
CA GLN A 101 -0.13 10.27 10.34
C GLN A 101 -0.56 11.38 11.30
N GLU A 102 0.40 12.10 11.89
CA GLU A 102 0.13 13.26 12.77
C GLU A 102 -0.62 14.38 12.03
N LEU A 103 -0.27 14.60 10.76
CA LEU A 103 -1.01 15.53 9.89
C LEU A 103 -2.37 14.97 9.46
N GLY A 104 -2.74 13.73 9.80
CA GLY A 104 -3.97 13.10 9.37
C GLY A 104 -3.93 12.55 7.95
N LEU A 105 -2.79 12.59 7.26
CA LEU A 105 -2.55 12.02 5.92
C LEU A 105 -2.23 10.51 5.92
N GLY A 106 -2.19 9.87 7.08
CA GLY A 106 -1.89 8.44 7.22
C GLY A 106 -2.91 7.52 6.54
N LEU A 107 -2.42 6.40 6.00
CA LEU A 107 -3.25 5.26 5.62
C LEU A 107 -3.75 4.62 6.92
N HIS A 108 -5.06 4.62 7.17
CA HIS A 108 -5.62 3.90 8.31
C HIS A 108 -5.35 2.40 8.10
N ASN A 109 -4.54 1.74 8.92
CA ASN A 109 -4.37 0.27 9.00
C ASN A 109 -4.53 -0.51 7.67
N GLY A 110 -3.69 -0.26 6.66
CA GLY A 110 -3.73 -0.97 5.39
C GLY A 110 -4.93 -0.61 4.49
N SER A 111 -5.77 0.31 4.92
CA SER A 111 -6.89 0.89 4.20
C SER A 111 -6.43 2.06 3.31
N GLY A 112 -5.38 1.83 2.52
CA GLY A 112 -5.48 2.26 1.13
C GLY A 112 -6.60 1.43 0.50
N LYS A 113 -7.85 1.61 0.94
CA LYS A 113 -9.01 0.90 0.42
C LYS A 113 -9.06 1.30 -1.03
N ALA A 114 -8.55 0.42 -1.88
CA ALA A 114 -9.00 0.16 -3.21
C ALA A 114 -9.87 1.29 -3.77
N LEU A 115 -9.23 2.41 -4.12
CA LEU A 115 -9.70 3.21 -5.25
C LEU A 115 -9.53 2.42 -6.57
N GLY A 116 -9.15 1.13 -6.49
CA GLY A 116 -9.28 0.10 -7.51
C GLY A 116 -10.47 -0.85 -7.32
N LYS A 117 -11.45 -0.55 -6.43
CA LYS A 117 -12.72 -1.33 -6.38
C LYS A 117 -13.78 -0.84 -7.38
N MET A 118 -13.40 0.01 -8.33
CA MET A 118 -14.15 0.26 -9.57
C MET A 118 -13.65 -0.69 -10.68
N GLY A 119 -13.61 -1.98 -10.38
CA GLY A 119 -13.12 -3.02 -11.30
C GLY A 119 -13.70 -4.41 -11.01
N MET A 120 -14.79 -4.47 -10.23
CA MET A 120 -15.52 -5.72 -9.99
C MET A 120 -16.88 -5.64 -10.68
N GLY A 121 -16.99 -6.31 -11.84
CA GLY A 121 -18.26 -6.83 -12.34
C GLY A 121 -19.13 -5.92 -13.21
N ARG A 122 -18.73 -5.72 -14.48
CA ARG A 122 -19.64 -5.58 -15.65
C ARG A 122 -18.87 -6.03 -16.89
N GLY A 123 -19.24 -7.06 -17.65
CA GLY A 123 -20.41 -7.92 -17.56
C GLY A 123 -20.14 -9.27 -18.22
N ILE A 124 -20.76 -10.28 -17.65
CA ILE A 124 -21.27 -11.42 -18.39
C ILE A 124 -22.38 -10.89 -19.32
N ASN A 125 -22.45 -11.44 -20.55
CA ASN A 125 -23.36 -11.19 -21.67
C ASN A 125 -22.88 -10.20 -22.75
N ARG A 126 -22.19 -10.69 -23.78
CA ARG A 126 -22.78 -11.31 -24.98
C ARG A 126 -21.71 -12.01 -25.80
#